data_AF-A0A975H9L8-F1
#
_entry.id   AF-A0A975H9L8-F1
#
_cell.length_a   1.000
_cell.length_b   1.000
_cell.length_c   1.000
_cell.angle_alpha   90.00
_cell.angle_beta   90.00
_cell.angle_gamma   90.00
#
_symmetry.space_group_name_H-M   'P 1'
#
loop_
_entity.id
_entity.type
_entity.pdbx_description
1 polymer ?
#
loop_
_entity_poly.entity_id
_entity_poly.type
_entity_poly.pdbx_seq_one_letter_code
_entity_poly.pdbx_strand_id
1 'polypeptide(L)'
;MGYSYSNIQLKKGSLPIDPEKIAEKLAAEYRLKRTESRDDADVTVAIGPENADLWITIVSEIFDEDLEKSCSIAKALSEEYRTEAIAISCFDSDYLCLNLLDVQNNVDAWAACGCFPEGKAPRRSNIAAWKAYIPDVEAMRRVMREHYDFAEECLGGLEEILLLPEAQGQVCVDFAGPEQGYRCWYYTAETAGTSGTPTTIRPASYSRNIGFDWYSYAGFHNIAAASRGAGVLFSGKAVTSGNVDIREAWIEIKDKRGKLTGVPIEWKYKYQGRIENRICTGNPVELKKVTLSDGEQGFYGEAPDVRFLETNWDGLPMSKARRMYYDREILIRFYAIRKCPEGVSPGSLKVTLIPLQNPEGRGTHEAEFRD
;
A
#
# COMPACT_ATOMS: atom_id res chain seq x y z
N MET A 1 -5.70 7.80 -7.80
CA MET A 1 -5.28 7.39 -6.45
C MET A 1 -4.78 8.67 -5.83
N GLY A 2 -5.38 9.10 -4.73
CA GLY A 2 -4.89 10.24 -4.00
C GLY A 2 -3.57 9.92 -3.33
N TYR A 3 -2.96 10.96 -2.79
CA TYR A 3 -1.68 10.92 -2.12
C TYR A 3 -1.92 10.79 -0.60
N SER A 4 -1.24 9.82 0.02
CA SER A 4 -1.32 9.57 1.46
C SER A 4 0.07 9.64 2.05
N TYR A 5 0.21 10.31 3.19
CA TYR A 5 1.47 10.38 3.91
C TYR A 5 1.28 10.85 5.36
N SER A 6 2.20 10.49 6.24
CA SER A 6 2.40 11.13 7.55
C SER A 6 3.85 11.56 7.75
N ASN A 7 4.04 12.70 8.41
CA ASN A 7 5.33 13.16 8.89
C ASN A 7 5.21 13.88 10.24
N ILE A 8 6.32 13.98 10.96
CA ILE A 8 6.40 14.72 12.23
C ILE A 8 7.43 15.82 12.07
N GLN A 9 7.03 17.05 12.35
CA GLN A 9 7.91 18.22 12.41
C GLN A 9 8.27 18.46 13.87
N LEU A 10 9.55 18.33 14.22
CA LEU A 10 10.07 18.59 15.56
C LEU A 10 10.84 19.90 15.56
N LYS A 11 10.42 20.86 16.39
CA LYS A 11 11.06 22.18 16.44
C LYS A 11 12.41 22.07 17.13
N LYS A 12 13.45 22.66 16.53
CA LYS A 12 14.76 22.82 17.17
C LYS A 12 14.58 23.71 18.41
N GLY A 13 14.90 23.12 19.56
CA GLY A 13 14.82 23.77 20.87
C GLY A 13 16.19 23.96 21.50
N SER A 14 16.20 24.14 22.81
CA SER A 14 17.43 24.25 23.60
C SER A 14 18.14 22.91 23.81
N LEU A 15 17.42 21.79 23.73
CA LEU A 15 17.99 20.46 23.83
C LEU A 15 18.46 19.96 22.46
N PRO A 16 19.68 19.38 22.37
CA PRO A 16 20.17 18.82 21.12
C PRO A 16 19.31 17.62 20.72
N ILE A 17 18.88 17.62 19.46
CA ILE A 17 18.15 16.51 18.85
C ILE A 17 19.17 15.53 18.27
N ASP A 18 19.05 14.25 18.63
CA ASP A 18 19.89 13.17 18.12
C ASP A 18 19.05 12.28 17.18
N PRO A 19 19.19 12.47 15.85
CA PRO A 19 18.42 11.71 14.87
C PRO A 19 18.57 10.19 14.99
N GLU A 20 19.77 9.71 15.33
CA GLU A 20 20.03 8.27 15.41
C GLU A 20 19.29 7.63 16.58
N LYS A 21 19.24 8.31 17.74
CA LYS A 21 18.43 7.85 18.88
C LYS A 21 16.94 7.84 18.58
N ILE A 22 16.44 8.83 17.83
CA ILE A 22 15.04 8.84 17.39
C ILE A 22 14.77 7.63 16.51
N ALA A 23 15.62 7.36 15.51
CA ALA A 23 15.48 6.23 14.62
C ALA A 23 15.52 4.88 15.37
N GLU A 24 16.47 4.71 16.29
CA GLU A 24 16.58 3.52 17.15
C GLU A 24 15.34 3.33 18.03
N LYS A 25 14.82 4.40 18.63
CA LYS A 25 13.61 4.34 19.47
C LYS A 25 12.38 3.90 18.67
N LEU A 26 12.21 4.45 17.48
CA LEU A 26 11.11 4.07 16.58
C LEU A 26 11.22 2.60 16.15
N ALA A 27 12.42 2.18 15.74
CA ALA A 27 12.66 0.80 15.31
C ALA A 27 12.49 -0.23 16.44
N ALA A 28 12.87 0.12 17.68
CA ALA A 28 12.79 -0.76 18.84
C ALA A 28 11.36 -1.19 19.17
N GLU A 29 10.37 -0.32 18.92
CA GLU A 29 8.95 -0.64 19.17
C GLU A 29 8.46 -1.83 18.33
N TYR A 30 8.99 -1.97 17.11
CA TYR A 30 8.66 -3.06 16.18
C TYR A 30 9.73 -4.16 16.18
N ARG A 31 10.68 -4.13 17.14
CA ARG A 31 11.80 -5.09 17.25
C ARG A 31 12.59 -5.22 15.94
N LEU A 32 12.72 -4.12 15.20
CA LEU A 32 13.39 -4.15 13.90
C LEU A 32 14.92 -4.19 14.09
N LYS A 33 15.59 -4.85 13.17
CA LYS A 33 17.06 -4.93 13.13
C LYS A 33 17.61 -3.98 12.08
N ARG A 34 18.68 -3.27 12.43
CA ARG A 34 19.36 -2.37 11.50
C ARG A 34 19.97 -3.17 10.34
N THR A 35 19.85 -2.63 9.13
CA THR A 35 20.51 -3.12 7.92
C THR A 35 21.20 -1.96 7.22
N GLU A 36 22.28 -2.24 6.50
CA GLU A 36 22.96 -1.24 5.65
C GLU A 36 22.35 -1.20 4.23
N SER A 37 21.53 -2.19 3.87
CA SER A 37 20.94 -2.34 2.55
C SER A 37 19.55 -1.72 2.50
N ARG A 38 19.41 -0.62 1.75
CA ARG A 38 18.09 -0.02 1.43
C ARG A 38 17.18 -1.03 0.71
N ASP A 39 17.75 -1.84 -0.19
CA ASP A 39 16.99 -2.79 -1.00
C ASP A 39 16.41 -3.94 -0.17
N ASP A 40 17.05 -4.27 0.94
CA ASP A 40 16.59 -5.32 1.86
C ASP A 40 15.74 -4.73 3.01
N ALA A 41 15.53 -3.41 3.06
CA ALA A 41 14.85 -2.74 4.16
C ALA A 41 13.32 -2.94 4.11
N ASP A 42 12.76 -3.38 5.22
CA ASP A 42 11.31 -3.39 5.42
C ASP A 42 10.80 -2.01 5.84
N VAL A 43 11.59 -1.28 6.62
CA VAL A 43 11.23 0.05 7.15
C VAL A 43 12.39 1.00 6.97
N THR A 44 12.08 2.22 6.57
CA THR A 44 13.01 3.34 6.57
C THR A 44 12.58 4.35 7.61
N VAL A 45 13.54 4.89 8.36
CA VAL A 45 13.36 6.11 9.13
C VAL A 45 14.25 7.15 8.48
N ALA A 46 13.69 8.26 8.01
CA ALA A 46 14.45 9.37 7.47
C ALA A 46 14.19 10.64 8.29
N ILE A 47 15.26 11.33 8.67
CA ILE A 47 15.22 12.50 9.54
C ILE A 47 16.06 13.61 8.93
N GLY A 48 15.48 14.79 8.78
CA GLY A 48 16.14 15.92 8.16
C GLY A 48 15.18 17.04 7.74
N PRO A 49 15.63 17.99 6.90
CA PRO A 49 16.99 18.07 6.39
C PRO A 49 18.00 18.43 7.49
N GLU A 50 19.25 17.96 7.41
CA GLU A 50 20.30 18.24 8.43
C GLU A 50 20.51 19.74 8.67
N ASN A 51 20.42 20.52 7.58
CA ASN A 51 20.59 21.97 7.57
C ASN A 51 19.30 22.75 7.87
N ALA A 52 18.25 22.10 8.38
CA ALA A 52 17.00 22.81 8.70
C ALA A 52 17.22 23.88 9.77
N ASP A 53 16.71 25.09 9.57
CA ASP A 53 16.91 26.17 10.55
C ASP A 53 16.01 26.03 11.79
N LEU A 54 14.75 25.60 11.59
CA LEU A 54 13.74 25.57 12.64
C LEU A 54 13.14 24.18 12.87
N TRP A 55 12.63 23.54 11.82
CA TRP A 55 11.90 22.28 11.93
C TRP A 55 12.72 21.12 11.38
N ILE A 56 12.88 20.06 12.17
CA ILE A 56 13.39 18.78 11.70
C ILE A 56 12.19 17.90 11.36
N THR A 57 12.12 17.40 10.13
CA THR A 57 11.12 16.43 9.71
C THR A 57 11.58 15.01 10.01
N ILE A 58 10.67 14.19 10.52
CA ILE A 58 10.82 12.76 10.72
C ILE A 58 9.76 12.09 9.83
N VAL A 59 10.18 11.18 8.96
CA VAL A 59 9.30 10.35 8.14
C VAL A 59 9.65 8.89 8.31
N SER A 60 8.63 8.03 8.35
CA SER A 60 8.81 6.58 8.40
C SER A 60 7.51 5.85 8.09
N GLU A 61 7.60 4.68 7.46
CA GLU A 61 6.46 3.76 7.33
C GLU A 61 5.88 3.33 8.70
N ILE A 62 6.62 3.51 9.81
CA ILE A 62 6.16 3.16 11.17
C ILE A 62 4.83 3.79 11.56
N PHE A 63 4.61 5.05 11.17
CA PHE A 63 3.43 5.84 11.53
C PHE A 63 2.70 6.42 10.31
N ASP A 64 3.15 6.05 9.12
CA ASP A 64 2.52 6.46 7.87
C ASP A 64 1.07 5.98 7.80
N GLU A 65 0.15 6.86 7.40
CA GLU A 65 -1.31 6.64 7.44
C GLU A 65 -1.89 6.23 8.82
N ASP A 66 -1.15 6.35 9.92
CA ASP A 66 -1.64 6.09 11.28
C ASP A 66 -1.55 7.38 12.12
N LEU A 67 -2.67 8.10 12.18
CA LEU A 67 -2.76 9.40 12.85
C LEU A 67 -2.51 9.30 14.35
N GLU A 68 -3.14 8.35 15.04
CA GLU A 68 -3.00 8.20 16.49
C GLU A 68 -1.55 7.78 16.84
N LYS A 69 -0.94 6.93 16.00
CA LYS A 69 0.47 6.58 16.14
C LYS A 69 1.37 7.79 15.94
N SER A 70 1.16 8.57 14.88
CA SER A 70 1.92 9.80 14.57
C SER A 70 1.84 10.79 15.73
N CYS A 71 0.64 11.03 16.27
CA CYS A 71 0.42 11.89 17.43
C CYS A 71 1.11 11.36 18.70
N SER A 72 1.04 10.05 18.96
CA SER A 72 1.69 9.46 20.13
C SER A 72 3.21 9.64 20.10
N ILE A 73 3.82 9.48 18.92
CA ILE A 73 5.26 9.68 18.72
C ILE A 73 5.62 11.16 18.85
N ALA A 74 4.88 12.05 18.18
CA ALA A 74 5.11 13.48 18.25
C ALA A 74 5.02 14.00 19.70
N LYS A 75 4.06 13.48 20.49
CA LYS A 75 3.91 13.82 21.90
C LYS A 75 5.10 13.36 22.73
N ALA A 76 5.55 12.12 22.54
CA ALA A 76 6.72 11.59 23.24
C ALA A 76 8.00 12.37 22.90
N LEU A 77 8.15 12.80 21.64
CA LEU A 77 9.28 13.63 21.22
C LEU A 77 9.20 15.05 21.78
N SER A 78 8.02 15.67 21.79
CA SER A 78 7.78 16.97 22.43
C SER A 78 8.12 16.95 23.92
N GLU A 79 7.75 15.87 24.61
CA GLU A 79 8.08 15.66 26.02
C GLU A 79 9.60 15.51 26.24
N GLU A 80 10.24 14.62 25.48
CA GLU A 80 11.66 14.27 25.62
C GLU A 80 12.58 15.45 25.29
N TYR A 81 12.31 16.15 24.19
CA TYR A 81 13.13 17.27 23.71
C TYR A 81 12.64 18.63 24.21
N ARG A 82 11.59 18.66 25.04
CA ARG A 82 11.02 19.88 25.64
C ARG A 82 10.77 20.98 24.62
N THR A 83 10.14 20.60 23.51
CA THR A 83 9.95 21.45 22.34
C THR A 83 8.60 21.17 21.69
N GLU A 84 8.23 22.01 20.74
CA GLU A 84 7.01 21.85 19.95
C GLU A 84 7.20 20.72 18.92
N ALA A 85 6.14 19.94 18.70
CA ALA A 85 6.06 18.98 17.61
C ALA A 85 4.74 19.17 16.85
N ILE A 86 4.76 18.95 15.54
CA ILE A 86 3.57 18.93 14.70
C ILE A 86 3.52 17.56 14.00
N ALA A 87 2.52 16.74 14.30
CA ALA A 87 2.20 15.60 13.46
C ALA A 87 1.32 16.06 12.30
N ILE A 88 1.67 15.69 11.06
CA ILE A 88 0.94 16.01 9.84
C ILE A 88 0.58 14.71 9.16
N SER A 89 -0.69 14.53 8.79
CA SER A 89 -1.15 13.35 8.04
C SER A 89 -2.15 13.75 6.96
N CYS A 90 -1.97 13.21 5.75
CA CYS A 90 -2.88 13.30 4.62
C CYS A 90 -3.39 11.90 4.23
N PHE A 91 -4.68 11.79 3.94
CA PHE A 91 -5.36 10.53 3.61
C PHE A 91 -6.04 10.63 2.24
N ASP A 92 -5.51 9.90 1.26
CA ASP A 92 -6.02 9.78 -0.12
C ASP A 92 -6.30 11.13 -0.80
N SER A 93 -5.52 12.16 -0.45
CA SER A 93 -5.75 13.57 -0.81
C SER A 93 -7.10 14.17 -0.39
N ASP A 94 -7.97 13.42 0.30
CA ASP A 94 -9.31 13.88 0.67
C ASP A 94 -9.31 14.59 2.02
N TYR A 95 -8.35 14.27 2.90
CA TYR A 95 -8.31 14.79 4.27
C TYR A 95 -6.88 15.04 4.74
N LEU A 96 -6.61 16.29 5.15
CA LEU A 96 -5.37 16.70 5.80
C LEU A 96 -5.65 17.01 7.28
N CYS A 97 -4.78 16.57 8.17
CA CYS A 97 -4.83 16.96 9.58
C CYS A 97 -3.45 17.25 10.17
N LEU A 98 -3.44 18.21 11.09
CA LEU A 98 -2.26 18.66 11.82
C LEU A 98 -2.57 18.60 13.32
N ASN A 99 -1.61 18.10 14.09
CA ASN A 99 -1.65 18.10 15.54
C ASN A 99 -0.37 18.75 16.10
N LEU A 100 -0.51 20.00 16.56
CA LEU A 100 0.51 20.72 17.31
C LEU A 100 0.48 20.30 18.78
N LEU A 101 1.64 19.88 19.26
CA LEU A 101 1.87 19.39 20.60
C LEU A 101 2.99 20.19 21.26
N ASP A 102 2.70 20.66 22.46
CA ASP A 102 3.69 21.21 23.37
C ASP A 102 3.33 20.73 24.78
N VAL A 103 3.95 19.61 25.16
CA VAL A 103 3.66 18.92 26.42
C VAL A 103 3.92 19.82 27.62
N GLN A 104 4.86 20.76 27.50
CA GLN A 104 5.33 21.56 28.64
C GLN A 104 4.34 22.68 28.97
N ASN A 105 3.61 23.14 27.97
CA ASN A 105 2.52 24.09 28.11
C ASN A 105 1.13 23.45 28.06
N ASN A 106 1.06 22.11 28.11
CA ASN A 106 -0.18 21.32 28.05
C ASN A 106 -1.03 21.65 26.81
N VAL A 107 -0.39 21.74 25.66
CA VAL A 107 -1.04 22.05 24.38
C VAL A 107 -1.18 20.80 23.53
N ASP A 108 -2.41 20.61 23.06
CA ASP A 108 -2.85 19.59 22.12
C ASP A 108 -3.85 20.25 21.16
N ALA A 109 -3.33 20.77 20.05
CA ALA A 109 -4.05 21.62 19.13
C ALA A 109 -4.19 20.93 17.76
N TRP A 110 -5.42 20.81 17.28
CA TRP A 110 -5.85 20.14 16.07
C TRP A 110 -6.33 21.14 15.04
N ALA A 111 -5.95 20.91 13.79
CA ALA A 111 -6.52 21.58 12.63
C ALA A 111 -6.62 20.58 11.48
N ALA A 112 -7.69 20.66 10.69
CA ALA A 112 -7.93 19.74 9.60
C ALA A 112 -8.66 20.43 8.43
N CYS A 113 -8.42 19.92 7.24
CA CYS A 113 -9.01 20.36 5.98
C CYS A 113 -9.50 19.14 5.18
N GLY A 114 -10.60 19.30 4.44
CA GLY A 114 -11.18 18.22 3.64
C GLY A 114 -12.13 17.29 4.39
N CYS A 115 -12.38 16.11 3.82
CA CYS A 115 -13.37 15.13 4.26
C CYS A 115 -12.72 13.78 4.53
N PHE A 116 -12.84 13.30 5.78
CA PHE A 116 -12.26 12.01 6.16
C PHE A 116 -12.97 10.86 5.43
N PRO A 117 -12.24 9.99 4.69
CA PRO A 117 -12.85 9.00 3.80
C PRO A 117 -13.65 7.92 4.53
N GLU A 118 -13.30 7.62 5.79
CA GLU A 118 -13.97 6.58 6.60
C GLU A 118 -15.17 7.13 7.41
N GLY A 119 -15.69 8.31 7.05
CA GLY A 119 -16.91 8.89 7.61
C GLY A 119 -16.67 10.08 8.52
N LYS A 120 -16.76 9.90 9.84
CA LYS A 120 -16.58 11.03 10.78
C LYS A 120 -15.11 11.28 11.01
N ALA A 121 -14.70 12.55 10.91
CA ALA A 121 -13.34 12.97 11.25
C ALA A 121 -12.98 12.50 12.68
N PRO A 122 -11.77 11.94 12.88
CA PRO A 122 -11.38 11.32 14.15
C PRO A 122 -11.30 12.34 15.30
N ARG A 123 -10.96 13.59 14.99
CA ARG A 123 -10.81 14.69 15.96
C ARG A 123 -11.43 15.98 15.42
N ARG A 124 -11.87 16.86 16.33
CA ARG A 124 -12.38 18.18 15.97
C ARG A 124 -11.25 19.20 15.95
N SER A 125 -11.26 20.08 14.94
CA SER A 125 -10.35 21.22 14.89
C SER A 125 -10.59 22.21 16.04
N ASN A 126 -9.52 22.73 16.64
CA ASN A 126 -9.53 23.77 17.69
C ASN A 126 -8.51 24.88 17.38
N ILE A 127 -8.58 25.48 16.18
CA ILE A 127 -7.63 26.49 15.66
C ILE A 127 -7.33 27.63 16.66
N ALA A 128 -8.25 27.99 17.56
CA ALA A 128 -7.99 28.99 18.60
C ALA A 128 -6.80 28.64 19.52
N ALA A 129 -6.53 27.35 19.77
CA ALA A 129 -5.40 26.88 20.58
C ALA A 129 -4.04 27.14 19.92
N TRP A 130 -4.00 27.40 18.61
CA TRP A 130 -2.77 27.68 17.87
C TRP A 130 -2.28 29.12 18.05
N LYS A 131 -3.12 30.02 18.57
CA LYS A 131 -2.86 31.49 18.62
C LYS A 131 -1.52 31.86 19.27
N ALA A 132 -1.03 31.08 20.21
CA ALA A 132 0.25 31.35 20.89
C ALA A 132 1.49 30.90 20.10
N TYR A 133 1.31 30.11 19.04
CA TYR A 133 2.38 29.41 18.32
C TYR A 133 2.56 29.88 16.88
N ILE A 134 1.60 30.62 16.34
CA ILE A 134 1.61 31.12 14.96
C ILE A 134 1.42 32.64 14.95
N PRO A 135 1.95 33.34 13.93
CA PRO A 135 1.84 34.79 13.84
C PRO A 135 0.44 35.29 13.52
N ASP A 136 -0.36 34.52 12.75
CA ASP A 136 -1.71 34.91 12.33
C ASP A 136 -2.70 33.73 12.36
N VAL A 137 -3.50 33.67 13.42
CA VAL A 137 -4.54 32.66 13.61
C VAL A 137 -5.76 32.85 12.68
N GLU A 138 -6.04 34.07 12.23
CA GLU A 138 -7.16 34.31 11.31
C GLU A 138 -6.78 33.89 9.89
N ALA A 139 -5.52 34.12 9.48
CA ALA A 139 -4.99 33.57 8.24
C ALA A 139 -5.10 32.04 8.23
N MET A 140 -4.69 31.36 9.31
CA MET A 140 -4.81 29.91 9.41
C MET A 140 -6.26 29.43 9.27
N ARG A 141 -7.22 30.14 9.89
CA ARG A 141 -8.65 29.81 9.76
C ARG A 141 -9.18 29.98 8.34
N ARG A 142 -8.71 30.99 7.60
CA ARG A 142 -9.10 31.19 6.20
C ARG A 142 -8.59 30.04 5.36
N VAL A 143 -7.27 29.78 5.42
CA VAL A 143 -6.61 28.71 4.66
C VAL A 143 -7.25 27.35 4.93
N MET A 144 -7.50 27.00 6.20
CA MET A 144 -8.11 25.71 6.58
C MET A 144 -9.58 25.54 6.13
N ARG A 145 -10.28 26.63 5.79
CA ARG A 145 -11.70 26.62 5.38
C ARG A 145 -11.89 26.78 3.87
N GLU A 146 -10.83 27.04 3.14
CA GLU A 146 -10.89 27.11 1.68
C GLU A 146 -11.26 25.74 1.09
N HIS A 147 -11.78 25.79 -0.13
CA HIS A 147 -12.07 24.58 -0.89
C HIS A 147 -10.84 24.23 -1.71
N TYR A 148 -10.35 23.01 -1.54
CA TYR A 148 -9.26 22.45 -2.32
C TYR A 148 -9.76 21.21 -3.06
N ASP A 149 -9.22 20.98 -4.26
CA ASP A 149 -9.47 19.73 -4.97
C ASP A 149 -8.69 18.58 -4.30
N PHE A 150 -7.53 18.90 -3.71
CA PHE A 150 -6.73 18.01 -2.87
C PHE A 150 -6.42 18.67 -1.53
N ALA A 151 -6.76 18.03 -0.43
CA ALA A 151 -6.69 18.62 0.92
C ALA A 151 -5.27 19.04 1.33
N GLU A 152 -4.22 18.38 0.82
CA GLU A 152 -2.82 18.72 1.06
C GLU A 152 -2.39 20.06 0.44
N GLU A 153 -3.09 20.57 -0.58
CA GLU A 153 -2.83 21.89 -1.17
C GLU A 153 -2.95 23.02 -0.13
N CYS A 154 -3.76 22.80 0.91
CA CYS A 154 -3.88 23.65 2.07
C CYS A 154 -2.52 23.97 2.72
N LEU A 155 -1.54 23.06 2.66
CA LEU A 155 -0.21 23.29 3.25
C LEU A 155 0.53 24.46 2.61
N GLY A 156 0.33 24.74 1.33
CA GLY A 156 0.98 25.89 0.67
C GLY A 156 0.59 27.23 1.30
N GLY A 157 -0.65 27.35 1.79
CA GLY A 157 -1.10 28.52 2.56
C GLY A 157 -0.66 28.53 4.02
N LEU A 158 -0.20 27.39 4.55
CA LEU A 158 0.19 27.22 5.95
C LEU A 158 1.70 27.33 6.16
N GLU A 159 2.52 27.13 5.14
CA GLU A 159 4.00 27.15 5.23
C GLU A 159 4.52 28.41 5.92
N GLU A 160 4.10 29.60 5.48
CA GLU A 160 4.49 30.86 6.11
C GLU A 160 3.95 30.98 7.55
N ILE A 161 2.73 30.50 7.81
CA ILE A 161 2.07 30.60 9.12
C ILE A 161 2.75 29.67 10.14
N LEU A 162 3.17 28.48 9.71
CA LEU A 162 3.83 27.47 10.53
C LEU A 162 5.35 27.64 10.54
N LEU A 163 5.88 28.58 9.77
CA LEU A 163 7.31 28.77 9.53
C LEU A 163 7.98 27.48 9.03
N LEU A 164 7.25 26.72 8.21
CA LEU A 164 7.75 25.54 7.53
C LEU A 164 8.31 25.96 6.17
N PRO A 165 9.53 25.55 5.81
CA PRO A 165 10.02 25.60 4.44
C PRO A 165 9.05 24.96 3.44
N GLU A 166 9.11 25.46 2.19
CA GLU A 166 8.26 25.00 1.09
C GLU A 166 8.30 23.48 0.95
N ALA A 167 7.12 22.87 0.82
CA ALA A 167 6.87 21.44 0.70
C ALA A 167 7.35 20.56 1.89
N GLN A 168 7.99 21.12 2.93
CA GLN A 168 8.49 20.33 4.06
C GLN A 168 7.37 19.58 4.80
N GLY A 169 6.17 20.17 4.86
CA GLY A 169 4.99 19.54 5.44
C GLY A 169 4.41 18.39 4.60
N GLN A 170 4.83 18.21 3.34
CA GLN A 170 4.31 17.21 2.40
C GLN A 170 5.27 16.02 2.18
N VAL A 171 6.43 16.03 2.83
CA VAL A 171 7.46 15.01 2.63
C VAL A 171 6.99 13.67 3.18
N CYS A 172 7.22 12.60 2.40
CA CYS A 172 7.04 11.22 2.79
C CYS A 172 8.33 10.42 2.57
N VAL A 173 8.34 9.14 2.95
CA VAL A 173 9.53 8.28 2.85
C VAL A 173 10.08 8.14 1.42
N ASP A 174 9.21 8.17 0.41
CA ASP A 174 9.63 8.03 -0.99
C ASP A 174 10.40 9.27 -1.50
N PHE A 175 10.27 10.42 -0.82
CA PHE A 175 10.93 11.68 -1.17
C PHE A 175 12.03 12.12 -0.19
N ALA A 176 12.18 11.44 0.95
CA ALA A 176 13.15 11.77 1.98
C ALA A 176 14.45 10.96 1.83
N GLY A 177 15.31 11.39 0.91
CA GLY A 177 16.62 10.76 0.66
C GLY A 177 17.82 11.62 1.06
N PRO A 178 19.04 11.05 1.06
CA PRO A 178 20.28 11.78 1.29
C PRO A 178 20.49 12.94 0.30
N GLU A 179 20.02 12.78 -0.94
CA GLU A 179 20.07 13.83 -1.97
C GLU A 179 19.22 15.06 -1.60
N GLN A 180 18.20 14.87 -0.76
CA GLN A 180 17.34 15.92 -0.23
C GLN A 180 17.80 16.40 1.17
N GLY A 181 18.97 15.94 1.64
CA GLY A 181 19.55 16.32 2.93
C GLY A 181 19.02 15.52 4.13
N TYR A 182 18.35 14.39 3.91
CA TYR A 182 17.87 13.51 4.97
C TYR A 182 18.91 12.45 5.32
N ARG A 183 19.08 12.19 6.62
CA ARG A 183 19.76 10.96 7.08
C ARG A 183 18.76 9.83 7.11
N CYS A 184 19.12 8.69 6.55
CA CYS A 184 18.24 7.52 6.47
C CYS A 184 18.83 6.36 7.28
N TRP A 185 17.99 5.70 8.06
CA TRP A 185 18.28 4.43 8.74
C TRP A 185 17.33 3.36 8.20
N TYR A 186 17.90 2.21 7.87
CA TYR A 186 17.17 1.10 7.26
C TYR A 186 17.05 -0.05 8.25
N TYR A 187 15.87 -0.65 8.29
CA TYR A 187 15.57 -1.72 9.22
C TYR A 187 14.82 -2.87 8.55
N THR A 188 15.07 -4.08 9.03
CA THR A 188 14.34 -5.29 8.68
C THR A 188 13.55 -5.79 9.87
N ALA A 189 12.35 -6.32 9.63
CA ALA A 189 11.63 -7.01 10.68
C ALA A 189 12.30 -8.36 10.96
N GLU A 190 12.40 -8.75 12.23
CA GLU A 190 12.56 -10.17 12.52
C GLU A 190 11.30 -10.86 11.99
N THR A 191 11.44 -11.59 10.88
CA THR A 191 10.37 -12.48 10.44
C THR A 191 10.07 -13.41 11.61
N ALA A 192 8.91 -13.26 12.24
CA ALA A 192 8.33 -14.29 13.07
C ALA A 192 8.21 -15.49 12.13
N GLY A 193 9.19 -16.39 12.16
CA GLY A 193 9.36 -17.37 11.11
C GLY A 193 8.03 -18.08 10.90
N THR A 194 7.43 -17.94 9.72
CA THR A 194 6.37 -18.85 9.30
C THR A 194 6.97 -20.20 8.90
N SER A 195 8.12 -20.54 9.50
CA SER A 195 8.85 -21.79 9.32
C SER A 195 7.96 -22.92 9.85
N GLY A 196 7.08 -23.41 8.98
CA GLY A 196 6.19 -24.52 9.27
C GLY A 196 4.77 -24.37 8.71
N THR A 197 4.27 -23.18 8.42
CA THR A 197 2.92 -23.03 7.82
C THR A 197 2.98 -23.18 6.30
N PRO A 198 2.32 -24.19 5.71
CA PRO A 198 2.34 -24.38 4.26
C PRO A 198 1.76 -23.17 3.52
N THR A 199 2.29 -22.88 2.32
CA THR A 199 1.78 -21.82 1.44
C THR A 199 0.28 -21.91 1.32
N THR A 200 -0.41 -20.80 1.50
CA THR A 200 -1.87 -20.69 1.47
C THR A 200 -2.25 -19.48 0.65
N ILE A 201 -3.10 -19.70 -0.35
CA ILE A 201 -3.56 -18.67 -1.27
C ILE A 201 -4.97 -18.22 -0.88
N ARG A 202 -5.17 -16.90 -0.83
CA ARG A 202 -6.51 -16.29 -0.68
C ARG A 202 -6.88 -15.49 -1.93
N PRO A 203 -8.14 -15.55 -2.38
CA PRO A 203 -8.61 -14.64 -3.42
C PRO A 203 -8.58 -13.19 -2.92
N ALA A 204 -8.23 -12.26 -3.80
CA ALA A 204 -8.35 -10.82 -3.53
C ALA A 204 -9.82 -10.44 -3.39
N SER A 205 -10.13 -9.50 -2.49
CA SER A 205 -11.50 -9.06 -2.21
C SER A 205 -12.16 -8.29 -3.36
N TYR A 206 -11.37 -7.87 -4.34
CA TYR A 206 -11.82 -7.18 -5.54
C TYR A 206 -11.56 -8.04 -6.77
N SER A 207 -12.64 -8.46 -7.43
CA SER A 207 -12.54 -8.92 -8.82
C SER A 207 -13.23 -7.93 -9.72
N ARG A 208 -12.48 -7.42 -10.70
CA ARG A 208 -13.05 -6.55 -11.74
C ARG A 208 -13.34 -7.40 -12.96
N ASN A 209 -14.60 -7.33 -13.40
CA ASN A 209 -15.07 -7.51 -14.76
C ASN A 209 -14.37 -8.63 -15.56
N ILE A 210 -14.81 -9.87 -15.38
CA ILE A 210 -14.51 -10.92 -16.35
C ILE A 210 -15.41 -10.70 -17.57
N GLY A 211 -14.80 -10.59 -18.74
CA GLY A 211 -15.50 -10.37 -20.01
C GLY A 211 -14.93 -11.22 -21.14
N PHE A 212 -15.41 -10.94 -22.35
CA PHE A 212 -15.06 -11.68 -23.56
C PHE A 212 -14.26 -10.85 -24.55
N ASP A 213 -13.29 -11.49 -25.19
CA ASP A 213 -12.46 -10.90 -26.26
C ASP A 213 -11.48 -9.81 -25.80
N TRP A 214 -11.15 -9.80 -24.51
CA TRP A 214 -10.06 -9.05 -23.88
C TRP A 214 -9.53 -9.82 -22.67
N TYR A 215 -8.33 -9.46 -22.19
CA TYR A 215 -7.75 -10.11 -21.03
C TYR A 215 -8.50 -9.71 -19.77
N SER A 216 -9.08 -10.71 -19.12
CA SER A 216 -9.67 -10.63 -17.79
C SER A 216 -8.64 -11.03 -16.74
N TYR A 217 -8.95 -10.81 -15.46
CA TYR A 217 -8.07 -11.21 -14.38
C TYR A 217 -8.79 -11.65 -13.10
N ALA A 218 -8.12 -12.54 -12.35
CA ALA A 218 -8.47 -12.89 -10.99
C ALA A 218 -7.26 -12.64 -10.08
N GLY A 219 -7.45 -11.90 -9.00
CA GLY A 219 -6.40 -11.55 -8.05
C GLY A 219 -6.33 -12.51 -6.87
N PHE A 220 -5.11 -12.75 -6.39
CA PHE A 220 -4.81 -13.66 -5.29
C PHE A 220 -3.67 -13.10 -4.44
N HIS A 221 -3.59 -13.56 -3.18
CA HIS A 221 -2.48 -13.27 -2.28
C HIS A 221 -1.97 -14.57 -1.67
N ASN A 222 -0.64 -14.75 -1.65
CA ASN A 222 -0.03 -15.69 -0.72
C ASN A 222 -0.04 -15.08 0.69
N ILE A 223 -0.50 -15.82 1.68
CA ILE A 223 -0.59 -15.35 3.07
C ILE A 223 0.22 -16.21 4.05
N ALA A 224 1.11 -17.05 3.54
CA ALA A 224 1.94 -17.95 4.35
C ALA A 224 3.34 -18.11 3.73
N ALA A 225 3.98 -19.27 3.93
CA ALA A 225 5.35 -19.52 3.49
C ALA A 225 5.52 -19.39 1.96
N ALA A 226 6.77 -19.16 1.56
CA ALA A 226 7.19 -19.19 0.16
C ALA A 226 6.93 -20.56 -0.47
N SER A 227 6.69 -20.58 -1.78
CA SER A 227 6.56 -21.83 -2.53
C SER A 227 7.03 -21.66 -3.97
N ARG A 228 7.42 -22.78 -4.57
CA ARG A 228 7.85 -22.88 -5.96
C ARG A 228 6.79 -23.56 -6.82
N GLY A 229 6.54 -22.94 -7.96
CA GLY A 229 5.65 -23.46 -8.98
C GLY A 229 4.18 -23.16 -8.69
N ALA A 230 3.46 -22.81 -9.73
CA ALA A 230 2.04 -22.48 -9.66
C ALA A 230 1.25 -23.32 -10.68
N GLY A 231 0.15 -23.91 -10.25
CA GLY A 231 -0.88 -24.47 -11.12
C GLY A 231 -2.06 -23.49 -11.22
N VAL A 232 -2.68 -23.43 -12.39
CA VAL A 232 -3.91 -22.67 -12.61
C VAL A 232 -4.98 -23.61 -13.14
N LEU A 233 -6.16 -23.59 -12.51
CA LEU A 233 -7.34 -24.32 -12.95
C LEU A 233 -8.49 -23.35 -13.23
N PHE A 234 -9.04 -23.43 -14.44
CA PHE A 234 -10.31 -22.82 -14.82
C PHE A 234 -11.40 -23.89 -14.84
N SER A 235 -12.46 -23.72 -14.05
CA SER A 235 -13.60 -24.65 -13.95
C SER A 235 -14.91 -23.89 -13.73
N GLY A 236 -15.98 -24.61 -13.38
CA GLY A 236 -17.31 -24.03 -13.15
C GLY A 236 -18.23 -24.17 -14.36
N LYS A 237 -19.48 -23.72 -14.17
CA LYS A 237 -20.58 -23.97 -15.11
C LYS A 237 -20.31 -23.45 -16.52
N ALA A 238 -19.59 -22.33 -16.64
CA ALA A 238 -19.22 -21.74 -17.92
C ALA A 238 -18.33 -22.65 -18.77
N VAL A 239 -17.38 -23.34 -18.12
CA VAL A 239 -16.47 -24.27 -18.78
C VAL A 239 -17.15 -25.61 -19.02
N THR A 240 -17.81 -26.18 -17.98
CA THR A 240 -18.47 -27.48 -18.07
C THR A 240 -19.57 -27.53 -19.12
N SER A 241 -20.32 -26.44 -19.31
CA SER A 241 -21.37 -26.36 -20.34
C SER A 241 -20.83 -26.09 -21.74
N GLY A 242 -19.52 -25.86 -21.89
CA GLY A 242 -18.91 -25.48 -23.17
C GLY A 242 -19.27 -24.05 -23.63
N ASN A 243 -19.78 -23.21 -22.72
CA ASN A 243 -20.19 -21.84 -23.02
C ASN A 243 -19.01 -20.87 -23.15
N VAL A 244 -17.86 -21.23 -22.56
CA VAL A 244 -16.64 -20.44 -22.58
C VAL A 244 -15.45 -21.33 -22.87
N ASP A 245 -14.51 -20.79 -23.64
CA ASP A 245 -13.23 -21.40 -23.96
C ASP A 245 -12.10 -20.47 -23.49
N ILE A 246 -11.15 -20.99 -22.72
CA ILE A 246 -10.00 -20.22 -22.22
C ILE A 246 -8.82 -20.52 -23.13
N ARG A 247 -8.37 -19.50 -23.89
CA ARG A 247 -7.33 -19.68 -24.91
C ARG A 247 -5.93 -19.52 -24.36
N GLU A 248 -5.77 -18.56 -23.47
CA GLU A 248 -4.47 -18.17 -22.94
C GLU A 248 -4.61 -17.84 -21.46
N ALA A 249 -3.57 -18.18 -20.70
CA ALA A 249 -3.45 -17.79 -19.31
C ALA A 249 -2.00 -17.45 -18.96
N TRP A 250 -1.85 -16.47 -18.08
CA TRP A 250 -0.58 -15.95 -17.60
C TRP A 250 -0.66 -15.68 -16.11
N ILE A 251 0.46 -15.85 -15.41
CA ILE A 251 0.61 -15.46 -14.00
C ILE A 251 1.50 -14.23 -13.94
N GLU A 252 0.91 -13.11 -13.54
CA GLU A 252 1.59 -11.86 -13.25
C GLU A 252 1.93 -11.83 -11.76
N ILE A 253 3.23 -11.79 -11.45
CA ILE A 253 3.75 -11.78 -10.08
C ILE A 253 5.09 -11.03 -10.05
N LYS A 254 5.30 -10.21 -9.02
CA LYS A 254 6.55 -9.47 -8.80
C LYS A 254 7.58 -10.33 -8.04
N ASP A 255 8.86 -10.13 -8.37
CA ASP A 255 9.97 -10.66 -7.59
C ASP A 255 10.20 -9.83 -6.30
N LYS A 256 11.20 -10.23 -5.51
CA LYS A 256 11.54 -9.53 -4.25
C LYS A 256 11.95 -8.05 -4.44
N ARG A 257 12.28 -7.63 -5.67
CA ARG A 257 12.66 -6.26 -6.02
C ARG A 257 11.48 -5.48 -6.61
N GLY A 258 10.27 -6.05 -6.59
CA GLY A 258 9.09 -5.42 -7.16
C GLY A 258 9.02 -5.47 -8.69
N LYS A 259 9.86 -6.28 -9.36
CA LYS A 259 9.83 -6.40 -10.82
C LYS A 259 8.93 -7.55 -11.25
N LEU A 260 8.06 -7.32 -12.23
CA LEU A 260 7.26 -8.39 -12.85
C LEU A 260 8.15 -9.47 -13.45
N THR A 261 7.77 -10.73 -13.22
CA THR A 261 8.48 -11.92 -13.70
C THR A 261 7.84 -12.48 -14.96
N GLY A 262 8.64 -13.17 -15.78
CA GLY A 262 8.21 -13.80 -17.02
C GLY A 262 8.66 -13.04 -18.27
N VAL A 263 7.84 -13.07 -19.32
CA VAL A 263 8.15 -12.50 -20.64
C VAL A 263 7.18 -11.38 -21.01
N PRO A 264 7.59 -10.40 -21.83
CA PRO A 264 6.68 -9.35 -22.30
C PRO A 264 5.70 -9.89 -23.34
N ILE A 265 4.43 -9.51 -23.22
CA ILE A 265 3.32 -9.87 -24.12
C ILE A 265 2.45 -8.64 -24.37
N GLU A 266 1.94 -8.52 -25.58
CA GLU A 266 0.92 -7.52 -25.91
C GLU A 266 -0.47 -8.03 -25.50
N TRP A 267 -1.11 -7.33 -24.58
CA TRP A 267 -2.42 -7.66 -24.04
C TRP A 267 -3.47 -6.66 -24.48
N LYS A 268 -4.64 -7.17 -24.87
CA LYS A 268 -5.85 -6.37 -25.15
C LYS A 268 -6.64 -6.13 -23.87
N TYR A 269 -6.85 -4.87 -23.51
CA TYR A 269 -7.55 -4.46 -22.31
C TYR A 269 -8.72 -3.52 -22.61
N LYS A 270 -9.88 -3.76 -21.97
CA LYS A 270 -11.00 -2.83 -21.98
C LYS A 270 -10.84 -1.84 -20.82
N TYR A 271 -10.55 -0.58 -21.13
CA TYR A 271 -10.50 0.52 -20.17
C TYR A 271 -11.49 1.61 -20.58
N GLN A 272 -12.40 1.99 -19.67
CA GLN A 272 -13.44 3.01 -19.93
C GLN A 272 -14.21 2.80 -21.24
N GLY A 273 -14.52 1.55 -21.59
CA GLY A 273 -15.28 1.19 -22.79
C GLY A 273 -14.45 1.10 -24.10
N ARG A 274 -13.14 1.36 -24.06
CA ARG A 274 -12.23 1.23 -25.21
C ARG A 274 -11.30 0.04 -25.04
N ILE A 275 -11.00 -0.65 -26.14
CA ILE A 275 -9.98 -1.71 -26.16
C ILE A 275 -8.64 -1.09 -26.52
N GLU A 276 -7.64 -1.26 -25.67
CA GLU A 276 -6.27 -0.79 -25.83
C GLU A 276 -5.31 -1.99 -25.82
N ASN A 277 -4.22 -1.88 -26.56
CA ASN A 277 -3.10 -2.82 -26.44
C ASN A 277 -2.08 -2.27 -25.45
N ARG A 278 -1.58 -3.13 -24.56
CA ARG A 278 -0.49 -2.80 -23.63
C ARG A 278 0.53 -3.92 -23.58
N ILE A 279 1.81 -3.56 -23.52
CA ILE A 279 2.87 -4.53 -23.25
C ILE A 279 2.93 -4.74 -21.75
N CYS A 280 2.78 -5.99 -21.32
CA CYS A 280 2.85 -6.39 -19.92
C CYS A 280 3.71 -7.65 -19.79
N THR A 281 4.21 -7.92 -18.58
CA THR A 281 5.10 -9.06 -18.33
C THR A 281 4.41 -10.11 -17.47
N GLY A 282 4.44 -11.37 -17.90
CA GLY A 282 3.84 -12.47 -17.14
C GLY A 282 4.46 -13.83 -17.47
N ASN A 283 4.16 -14.82 -16.63
CA ASN A 283 4.61 -16.20 -16.79
C ASN A 283 3.55 -17.01 -17.55
N PRO A 284 3.89 -17.61 -18.71
CA PRO A 284 2.91 -18.34 -19.52
C PRO A 284 2.43 -19.59 -18.79
N VAL A 285 1.16 -19.92 -18.97
CA VAL A 285 0.57 -21.17 -18.52
C VAL A 285 0.03 -21.94 -19.72
N GLU A 286 0.62 -23.07 -20.03
CA GLU A 286 0.14 -23.95 -21.11
C GLU A 286 -1.08 -24.74 -20.63
N LEU A 287 -2.27 -24.34 -21.07
CA LEU A 287 -3.53 -24.94 -20.65
C LEU A 287 -3.85 -26.22 -21.43
N LYS A 288 -4.30 -27.24 -20.70
CA LYS A 288 -4.81 -28.50 -21.22
C LYS A 288 -6.22 -28.72 -20.69
N LYS A 289 -7.09 -29.28 -21.53
CA LYS A 289 -8.42 -29.73 -21.08
C LYS A 289 -8.26 -30.90 -20.12
N VAL A 290 -8.99 -30.85 -19.01
CA VAL A 290 -8.97 -31.88 -17.97
C VAL A 290 -10.40 -32.21 -17.54
N THR A 291 -10.60 -33.44 -17.09
CA THR A 291 -11.80 -33.86 -16.36
C THR A 291 -11.44 -33.94 -14.89
N LEU A 292 -12.19 -33.21 -14.05
CA LEU A 292 -12.01 -33.18 -12.60
C LEU A 292 -12.60 -34.44 -11.95
N SER A 293 -12.26 -34.68 -10.69
CA SER A 293 -12.67 -35.90 -9.95
C SER A 293 -14.18 -36.02 -9.75
N ASP A 294 -14.90 -34.91 -9.78
CA ASP A 294 -16.36 -34.83 -9.73
C ASP A 294 -17.02 -34.92 -11.12
N GLY A 295 -16.24 -35.09 -12.19
CA GLY A 295 -16.70 -35.16 -13.57
C GLY A 295 -16.82 -33.80 -14.27
N GLU A 296 -16.59 -32.67 -13.57
CA GLU A 296 -16.58 -31.35 -14.20
C GLU A 296 -15.44 -31.24 -15.23
N GLN A 297 -15.65 -30.44 -16.28
CA GLN A 297 -14.61 -30.13 -17.24
C GLN A 297 -13.85 -28.87 -16.81
N GLY A 298 -12.55 -28.83 -17.08
CA GLY A 298 -11.71 -27.69 -16.76
C GLY A 298 -10.57 -27.49 -17.75
N PHE A 299 -9.87 -26.37 -17.58
CA PHE A 299 -8.57 -26.12 -18.20
C PHE A 299 -7.52 -26.00 -17.11
N TYR A 300 -6.49 -26.83 -17.16
CA TYR A 300 -5.40 -26.84 -16.19
C TYR A 300 -4.05 -26.62 -16.88
N GLY A 301 -3.17 -25.86 -16.24
CA GLY A 301 -1.79 -25.72 -16.67
C GLY A 301 -0.89 -25.34 -15.50
N GLU A 302 0.42 -25.48 -15.71
CA GLU A 302 1.45 -25.23 -14.69
C GLU A 302 2.49 -24.24 -15.18
N ALA A 303 3.02 -23.46 -14.23
CA ALA A 303 4.16 -22.58 -14.38
C ALA A 303 5.18 -22.93 -13.26
N PRO A 304 6.08 -23.90 -13.48
CA PRO A 304 6.99 -24.42 -12.44
C PRO A 304 8.07 -23.41 -12.00
N ASP A 305 8.30 -22.38 -12.80
CA ASP A 305 9.31 -21.34 -12.53
C ASP A 305 8.79 -20.17 -11.72
N VAL A 306 7.47 -20.08 -11.51
CA VAL A 306 6.88 -19.09 -10.59
C VAL A 306 7.39 -19.32 -9.17
N ARG A 307 7.57 -18.24 -8.43
CA ARG A 307 7.96 -18.23 -7.02
C ARG A 307 6.99 -17.37 -6.24
N PHE A 308 6.24 -17.98 -5.34
CA PHE A 308 5.50 -17.25 -4.33
C PHE A 308 6.48 -16.78 -3.26
N LEU A 309 6.48 -15.48 -3.00
CA LEU A 309 7.25 -14.92 -1.90
C LEU A 309 6.58 -15.28 -0.58
N GLU A 310 7.39 -15.61 0.43
CA GLU A 310 6.90 -15.73 1.80
C GLU A 310 6.28 -14.42 2.20
N THR A 311 5.11 -14.51 2.79
CA THR A 311 4.37 -13.34 3.23
C THR A 311 4.27 -13.36 4.73
N ASN A 312 4.98 -12.42 5.35
CA ASN A 312 4.94 -12.18 6.78
C ASN A 312 4.60 -10.71 7.01
N TRP A 313 3.38 -10.48 7.46
CA TRP A 313 2.89 -9.15 7.82
C TRP A 313 3.12 -8.86 9.31
N ASP A 314 3.39 -9.90 10.10
CA ASP A 314 3.40 -9.81 11.54
C ASP A 314 4.65 -9.03 11.98
N GLY A 315 4.44 -8.02 12.82
CA GLY A 315 5.51 -7.15 13.29
C GLY A 315 5.92 -6.05 12.31
N LEU A 316 5.30 -5.95 11.13
CA LEU A 316 5.47 -4.80 10.24
C LEU A 316 4.52 -3.65 10.61
N PRO A 317 4.91 -2.39 10.38
CA PRO A 317 3.98 -1.27 10.39
C PRO A 317 2.82 -1.45 9.42
N MET A 318 1.65 -0.86 9.75
CA MET A 318 0.41 -1.07 9.02
C MET A 318 0.49 -0.64 7.55
N SER A 319 1.06 0.54 7.27
CA SER A 319 1.25 1.06 5.91
C SER A 319 2.16 0.15 5.09
N LYS A 320 3.27 -0.32 5.67
CA LYS A 320 4.18 -1.25 5.01
C LYS A 320 3.49 -2.58 4.71
N ALA A 321 2.76 -3.13 5.69
CA ALA A 321 1.99 -4.35 5.49
C ALA A 321 0.94 -4.17 4.37
N ARG A 322 0.23 -3.04 4.35
CA ARG A 322 -0.74 -2.72 3.29
C ARG A 322 -0.08 -2.58 1.92
N ARG A 323 1.04 -1.85 1.81
CA ARG A 323 1.80 -1.68 0.56
C ARG A 323 2.29 -3.01 0.03
N MET A 324 2.95 -3.80 0.89
CA MET A 324 3.40 -5.14 0.53
C MET A 324 2.21 -6.05 0.14
N TYR A 325 1.00 -5.87 0.71
CA TYR A 325 -0.20 -6.63 0.34
C TYR A 325 -0.59 -6.38 -1.11
N TYR A 326 -0.61 -5.12 -1.52
CA TYR A 326 -0.86 -4.75 -2.91
C TYR A 326 0.31 -5.13 -3.85
N ASP A 327 1.55 -4.90 -3.43
CA ASP A 327 2.71 -5.20 -4.26
C ASP A 327 2.93 -6.70 -4.49
N ARG A 328 2.45 -7.55 -3.57
CA ARG A 328 2.54 -9.01 -3.68
C ARG A 328 1.25 -9.65 -4.19
N GLU A 329 0.35 -8.87 -4.77
CA GLU A 329 -0.80 -9.41 -5.48
C GLU A 329 -0.32 -10.29 -6.65
N ILE A 330 -0.95 -11.44 -6.79
CA ILE A 330 -0.72 -12.40 -7.86
C ILE A 330 -1.94 -12.34 -8.76
N LEU A 331 -1.76 -11.98 -10.02
CA LEU A 331 -2.87 -11.91 -10.97
C LEU A 331 -2.79 -13.08 -11.95
N ILE A 332 -3.87 -13.85 -12.01
CA ILE A 332 -4.12 -14.78 -13.11
C ILE A 332 -4.80 -13.98 -14.21
N ARG A 333 -4.07 -13.73 -15.29
CA ARG A 333 -4.54 -13.04 -16.49
C ARG A 333 -4.96 -14.08 -17.51
N PHE A 334 -6.11 -13.91 -18.15
CA PHE A 334 -6.59 -14.90 -19.10
C PHE A 334 -7.48 -14.30 -20.18
N TYR A 335 -7.48 -14.95 -21.34
CA TYR A 335 -8.31 -14.58 -22.48
C TYR A 335 -9.44 -15.61 -22.66
N ALA A 336 -10.66 -15.16 -22.44
CA ALA A 336 -11.87 -15.97 -22.56
C ALA A 336 -12.62 -15.64 -23.86
N ILE A 337 -13.03 -16.69 -24.58
CA ILE A 337 -13.87 -16.59 -25.78
C ILE A 337 -15.28 -17.07 -25.44
N ARG A 338 -16.28 -16.27 -25.82
CA ARG A 338 -17.68 -16.67 -25.73
C ARG A 338 -18.00 -17.74 -26.77
N LYS A 339 -18.66 -18.82 -26.34
CA LYS A 339 -19.19 -19.89 -27.21
C LYS A 339 -20.71 -19.99 -27.15
N CYS A 340 -21.35 -19.48 -26.10
CA CYS A 340 -22.80 -19.34 -26.04
C CYS A 340 -23.30 -18.13 -26.88
N PRO A 341 -24.59 -18.11 -27.26
CA PRO A 341 -25.19 -16.94 -27.91
C PRO A 341 -25.10 -15.67 -27.05
N GLU A 342 -25.15 -14.51 -27.69
CA GLU A 342 -25.26 -13.22 -27.02
C GLU A 342 -26.56 -13.14 -26.21
N GLY A 343 -26.53 -12.50 -25.04
CA GLY A 343 -27.67 -12.44 -24.11
C GLY A 343 -27.94 -13.72 -23.31
N VAL A 344 -27.23 -14.83 -23.59
CA VAL A 344 -27.27 -16.04 -22.78
C VAL A 344 -26.19 -15.97 -21.72
N SER A 345 -26.58 -16.10 -20.45
CA SER A 345 -25.63 -16.17 -19.34
C SER A 345 -24.67 -17.36 -19.54
N PRO A 346 -23.35 -17.12 -19.62
CA PRO A 346 -22.37 -18.18 -19.74
C PRO A 346 -22.34 -19.11 -18.52
N GLY A 347 -22.77 -18.63 -17.35
CA GLY A 347 -22.62 -19.28 -16.05
C GLY A 347 -21.39 -18.79 -15.29
N SER A 348 -21.13 -19.34 -14.10
CA SER A 348 -19.97 -18.96 -13.28
C SER A 348 -18.67 -19.56 -13.81
N LEU A 349 -17.59 -18.79 -13.68
CA LEU A 349 -16.21 -19.23 -13.86
C LEU A 349 -15.54 -19.29 -12.49
N LYS A 350 -14.90 -20.41 -12.20
CA LYS A 350 -14.01 -20.57 -11.06
C LYS A 350 -12.58 -20.54 -11.57
N VAL A 351 -11.77 -19.64 -11.02
CA VAL A 351 -10.33 -19.55 -11.27
C VAL A 351 -9.62 -19.95 -9.99
N THR A 352 -8.81 -21.00 -10.05
CA THR A 352 -8.10 -21.53 -8.88
C THR A 352 -6.60 -21.43 -9.08
N LEU A 353 -5.91 -20.81 -8.13
CA LEU A 353 -4.46 -20.78 -8.04
C LEU A 353 -3.98 -21.86 -7.05
N ILE A 354 -3.06 -22.72 -7.50
CA ILE A 354 -2.62 -23.91 -6.77
C ILE A 354 -1.10 -23.82 -6.56
N PRO A 355 -0.60 -23.80 -5.32
CA PRO A 355 0.84 -23.93 -5.08
C PRO A 355 1.27 -25.39 -5.32
N LEU A 356 2.20 -25.63 -6.26
CA LEU A 356 2.54 -27.00 -6.66
C LEU A 356 3.23 -27.81 -5.54
N GLN A 357 3.98 -27.13 -4.66
CA GLN A 357 4.58 -27.77 -3.48
C GLN A 357 3.58 -28.07 -2.35
N ASN A 358 2.42 -27.41 -2.35
CA ASN A 358 1.36 -27.64 -1.36
C ASN A 358 -0.03 -27.41 -1.98
N PRO A 359 -0.57 -28.39 -2.75
CA PRO A 359 -1.83 -28.19 -3.48
C PRO A 359 -3.07 -27.96 -2.60
N GLU A 360 -3.01 -28.31 -1.31
CA GLU A 360 -4.08 -28.04 -0.34
C GLU A 360 -4.17 -26.57 0.04
N GLY A 361 -3.09 -25.80 -0.15
CA GLY A 361 -3.05 -24.36 0.05
C GLY A 361 -3.67 -23.54 -1.09
N ARG A 362 -4.47 -24.15 -1.96
CA ARG A 362 -5.07 -23.49 -3.12
C ARG A 362 -6.13 -22.46 -2.73
N GLY A 363 -6.27 -21.44 -3.56
CA GLY A 363 -7.31 -20.42 -3.43
C GLY A 363 -8.17 -20.37 -4.69
N THR A 364 -9.49 -20.29 -4.52
CA THR A 364 -10.44 -20.23 -5.63
C THR A 364 -11.18 -18.89 -5.62
N HIS A 365 -11.19 -18.25 -6.78
CA HIS A 365 -11.99 -17.08 -7.08
C HIS A 365 -13.17 -17.49 -7.95
N GLU A 366 -14.40 -17.22 -7.51
CA GLU A 366 -15.60 -17.44 -8.32
C GLU A 366 -16.14 -16.09 -8.81
N ALA A 367 -16.44 -16.01 -10.10
CA ALA A 367 -16.94 -14.79 -10.70
C ALA A 367 -17.90 -15.10 -11.87
N GLU A 368 -18.77 -14.14 -12.12
CA GLU A 368 -19.71 -14.16 -13.23
C GLU A 368 -19.20 -13.27 -14.37
N PHE A 369 -19.46 -13.67 -15.60
CA PHE A 369 -19.16 -12.86 -16.77
C PHE A 369 -20.09 -11.65 -16.83
N ARG A 370 -19.52 -10.50 -17.18
CA ARG A 370 -20.28 -9.29 -17.50
C ARG A 370 -20.21 -9.06 -19.00
N ASP A 371 -21.33 -8.61 -19.57
CA ASP A 371 -21.44 -8.23 -20.99
C ASP A 371 -20.66 -6.94 -21.29
#